data_AF-A0A1X7KKP0-F1
#
_entry.id   AF-A0A1X7KKP0-F1
#
_cell.length_a   1.000
_cell.length_b   1.000
_cell.length_c   1.000
_cell.angle_alpha   90.00
_cell.angle_beta   90.00
_cell.angle_gamma   90.00
#
_symmetry.space_group_name_H-M   'P 1'
#
loop_
_entity.id
_entity.type
_entity.pdbx_description
1 polymer ?
#
loop_
_entity_poly.entity_id
_entity_poly.type
_entity_poly.pdbx_seq_one_letter_code
_entity_poly.pdbx_strand_id
1 'polypeptide(L)'
;MRFSYELKNDSLKWFGFGLILLFSLLPLLLKFPFRVNIYVTWEGAYRMFLGQIPYKDFGMPLGYGFWIIPFIFFKIFGPYMITLVKAQAFINLISLFTFRGILKLFKLDEATVFFSILVMCLSFTLINFWPWYNHTVFFFELIALYFVLLYVKSKPKFYYLIICFFFVWLALLTKQDGGALTVLFVFSILIIDFVYSRNWKSLLIAISSFIFFYLTLVLPFLQYDFGYWFNYGQSPHYSRVSSYHFINDIFARSEWLKGHLLAVVIIISLRINKEGFKASLRDKNFVLFALFTIGIILQATIIQVTSFSPPTVNLYFHSFAIAFILYALQNAVKFKNSIVFLVVLIFIFFWKSDNYWKYSQPIISKVAPSLLTPPPSDVVAKGNWAAKADTVVKNEPVIWIESDFKSLNRIKIPKNTMEGLIHIKNLPVVKKENLKVLNMSNLTFLAYELNYEPPHGQKFPLWFHKGVAVFDREIEMLCNAIKNSEFDIILFEDMPDVNNFFPYEVRDCALDNYEMSAKFLSPTGYKTDSVEVYIRK
;
A
#
# COMPACT_ATOMS: atom_id res chain seq x y z
N MET A 1 50.53 -3.47 2.04
CA MET A 1 49.76 -4.07 0.93
C MET A 1 48.37 -3.44 0.87
N ARG A 2 48.08 -2.60 -0.13
CA ARG A 2 46.71 -2.08 -0.35
C ARG A 2 45.94 -3.10 -1.18
N PHE A 3 45.24 -4.02 -0.53
CA PHE A 3 44.26 -4.89 -1.20
C PHE A 3 42.99 -4.08 -1.49
N SER A 4 43.02 -3.21 -2.50
CA SER A 4 41.81 -2.57 -3.02
C SER A 4 41.31 -3.34 -4.24
N TYR A 5 40.55 -4.41 -4.00
CA TYR A 5 39.83 -5.10 -5.08
C TYR A 5 38.60 -4.28 -5.48
N GLU A 6 38.48 -3.95 -6.78
CA GLU A 6 37.29 -3.31 -7.33
C GLU A 6 36.30 -4.36 -7.84
N LEU A 7 35.05 -4.24 -7.41
CA LEU A 7 33.96 -5.12 -7.83
C LEU A 7 33.59 -4.87 -9.30
N LYS A 8 33.43 -5.94 -10.07
CA LYS A 8 33.03 -5.87 -11.48
C LYS A 8 31.57 -5.42 -11.60
N ASN A 9 31.29 -4.55 -12.58
CA ASN A 9 29.94 -4.06 -12.86
C ASN A 9 28.96 -5.21 -13.13
N ASP A 10 29.38 -6.23 -13.89
CA ASP A 10 28.51 -7.36 -14.22
C ASP A 10 28.10 -8.15 -12.99
N SER A 11 29.03 -8.38 -12.05
CA SER A 11 28.72 -9.04 -10.78
C SER A 11 27.71 -8.25 -9.96
N LEU A 12 27.92 -6.94 -9.81
CA LEU A 12 26.99 -6.05 -9.09
C LEU A 12 25.61 -6.00 -9.76
N LYS A 13 25.57 -5.97 -11.09
CA LYS A 13 24.33 -6.03 -11.87
C LYS A 13 23.54 -7.30 -11.57
N TRP A 14 24.19 -8.47 -11.59
CA TRP A 14 23.55 -9.75 -11.30
C TRP A 14 23.12 -9.86 -9.84
N PHE A 15 23.93 -9.40 -8.88
CA PHE A 15 23.52 -9.33 -7.48
C PHE A 15 22.33 -8.40 -7.28
N GLY A 16 22.27 -7.26 -7.98
CA GLY A 16 21.11 -6.38 -7.98
C GLY A 16 19.85 -7.10 -8.47
N PHE A 17 19.92 -7.88 -9.55
CA PHE A 17 18.78 -8.69 -9.99
C PHE A 17 18.41 -9.79 -9.00
N GLY A 18 19.40 -10.44 -8.38
CA GLY A 18 19.17 -11.41 -7.31
C GLY A 18 18.41 -10.80 -6.13
N LEU A 19 18.76 -9.58 -5.70
CA LEU A 19 18.03 -8.86 -4.65
C LEU A 19 16.57 -8.59 -5.04
N ILE A 20 16.35 -8.14 -6.27
CA ILE A 20 14.99 -7.87 -6.78
C ILE A 20 14.13 -9.14 -6.72
N LEU A 21 14.66 -10.26 -7.22
CA LEU A 21 13.96 -11.54 -7.21
C LEU A 21 13.72 -12.04 -5.79
N LEU A 22 14.74 -12.00 -4.94
CA LEU A 22 14.66 -12.47 -3.56
C LEU A 22 13.56 -11.74 -2.79
N PHE A 23 13.60 -10.40 -2.73
CA PHE A 23 12.67 -9.64 -1.91
C PHE A 23 11.24 -9.62 -2.45
N SER A 24 11.06 -9.71 -3.77
CA SER A 24 9.73 -9.78 -4.38
C SER A 24 9.08 -11.15 -4.20
N LEU A 25 9.85 -12.24 -4.25
CA LEU A 25 9.32 -13.61 -4.19
C LEU A 25 9.34 -14.23 -2.79
N LEU A 26 10.13 -13.69 -1.85
CA LEU A 26 10.18 -14.14 -0.45
C LEU A 26 8.79 -14.34 0.18
N PRO A 27 7.80 -13.44 -0.01
CA PRO A 27 6.49 -13.60 0.61
C PRO A 27 5.76 -14.88 0.19
N LEU A 28 6.01 -15.37 -1.02
CA LEU A 28 5.38 -16.58 -1.55
C LEU A 28 5.81 -17.85 -0.81
N LEU A 29 6.90 -17.78 -0.05
CA LEU A 29 7.42 -18.90 0.74
C LEU A 29 6.93 -18.88 2.19
N LEU A 30 6.31 -17.77 2.63
CA LEU A 30 5.88 -17.59 4.02
C LEU A 30 4.41 -17.99 4.23
N LYS A 31 4.04 -18.14 5.51
CA LYS A 31 2.65 -18.18 5.97
C LYS A 31 2.38 -16.87 6.72
N PHE A 32 1.20 -16.29 6.54
CA PHE A 32 0.90 -14.96 7.12
C PHE A 32 -0.24 -15.04 8.12
N PRO A 33 -0.22 -14.24 9.19
CA PRO A 33 -1.44 -13.95 9.92
C PRO A 33 -2.40 -13.16 9.02
N PHE A 34 -3.70 -13.28 9.30
CA PHE A 34 -4.72 -12.42 8.68
C PHE A 34 -4.38 -10.94 8.94
N ARG A 35 -4.51 -10.12 7.90
CA ARG A 35 -4.15 -8.69 7.97
C ARG A 35 -5.41 -7.85 7.99
N VAL A 36 -5.49 -6.94 8.97
CA VAL A 36 -6.58 -5.94 9.06
C VAL A 36 -6.74 -5.17 7.76
N ASN A 37 -7.98 -4.87 7.37
CA ASN A 37 -8.36 -4.16 6.14
C ASN A 37 -8.08 -4.88 4.82
N ILE A 38 -7.52 -6.10 4.82
CA ILE A 38 -7.32 -6.85 3.58
C ILE A 38 -8.65 -7.27 2.94
N TYR A 39 -9.71 -7.33 3.73
CA TYR A 39 -11.07 -7.67 3.31
C TYR A 39 -11.57 -6.79 2.17
N VAL A 40 -11.25 -5.49 2.17
CA VAL A 40 -11.63 -4.53 1.11
C VAL A 40 -10.96 -4.89 -0.22
N THR A 41 -9.69 -5.29 -0.16
CA THR A 41 -8.93 -5.72 -1.35
C THR A 41 -9.50 -7.03 -1.89
N TRP A 42 -9.74 -8.00 -1.01
CA TRP A 42 -10.27 -9.30 -1.37
C TRP A 42 -11.67 -9.18 -1.96
N GLU A 43 -12.58 -8.47 -1.29
CA GLU A 43 -13.98 -8.35 -1.69
C GLU A 43 -14.13 -7.65 -3.04
N GLY A 44 -13.45 -6.51 -3.25
CA GLY A 44 -13.58 -5.80 -4.52
C GLY A 44 -13.05 -6.62 -5.70
N ALA A 45 -11.94 -7.35 -5.50
CA ALA A 45 -11.41 -8.26 -6.50
C ALA A 45 -12.33 -9.46 -6.73
N TYR A 46 -12.97 -9.97 -5.67
CA TYR A 46 -13.91 -11.09 -5.76
C TYR A 46 -15.21 -10.71 -6.45
N ARG A 47 -15.78 -9.54 -6.15
CA ARG A 47 -16.97 -9.01 -6.84
C ARG A 47 -16.71 -8.84 -8.34
N MET A 48 -15.57 -8.25 -8.71
CA MET A 48 -15.14 -8.19 -10.12
C MET A 48 -14.95 -9.60 -10.71
N PHE A 49 -14.42 -10.54 -9.93
CA PHE A 49 -14.30 -11.95 -10.33
C PHE A 49 -15.65 -12.60 -10.65
N LEU A 50 -16.71 -12.27 -9.90
CA LEU A 50 -18.09 -12.69 -10.15
C LEU A 50 -18.74 -11.97 -11.35
N GLY A 51 -18.12 -10.92 -11.88
CA GLY A 51 -18.65 -10.14 -13.01
C GLY A 51 -19.34 -8.84 -12.61
N GLN A 52 -19.34 -8.48 -11.31
CA GLN A 52 -19.84 -7.19 -10.85
C GLN A 52 -18.92 -6.05 -11.32
N ILE A 53 -19.53 -4.95 -11.76
CA ILE A 53 -18.87 -3.78 -12.34
C ILE A 53 -18.81 -2.66 -11.28
N PRO A 54 -17.61 -2.11 -10.99
CA PRO A 54 -17.47 -0.96 -10.10
C PRO A 54 -18.39 0.21 -10.46
N TYR A 55 -18.90 0.90 -9.45
CA TYR A 55 -19.89 2.00 -9.49
C TYR A 55 -21.30 1.61 -9.95
N LYS A 56 -21.43 0.66 -10.87
CA LYS A 56 -22.72 0.14 -11.31
C LYS A 56 -23.33 -0.81 -10.27
N ASP A 57 -22.55 -1.81 -9.86
CA ASP A 57 -23.01 -2.89 -8.99
C ASP A 57 -22.51 -2.71 -7.55
N PHE A 58 -21.57 -1.79 -7.31
CA PHE A 58 -21.20 -1.37 -5.95
C PHE A 58 -20.45 -0.04 -5.97
N GLY A 59 -20.70 0.78 -4.96
CA GLY A 59 -20.03 2.03 -4.70
C GLY A 59 -18.66 1.88 -4.05
N MET A 60 -17.73 2.78 -4.35
CA MET A 60 -16.40 2.75 -3.74
C MET A 60 -15.75 4.14 -3.73
N PRO A 61 -15.11 4.54 -2.62
CA PRO A 61 -14.58 5.89 -2.46
C PRO A 61 -13.23 6.10 -3.16
N LEU A 62 -12.61 5.00 -3.57
CA LEU A 62 -11.40 4.93 -4.37
C LEU A 62 -11.77 4.68 -5.84
N GLY A 63 -10.80 4.78 -6.74
CA GLY A 63 -10.96 4.34 -8.12
C GLY A 63 -10.78 2.82 -8.29
N TYR A 64 -11.32 2.23 -9.36
CA TYR A 64 -11.21 0.79 -9.64
C TYR A 64 -9.80 0.31 -10.02
N GLY A 65 -8.88 1.22 -10.33
CA GLY A 65 -7.48 0.96 -10.65
C GLY A 65 -6.77 0.13 -9.58
N PHE A 66 -7.13 0.30 -8.30
CA PHE A 66 -6.56 -0.48 -7.20
C PHE A 66 -6.82 -1.99 -7.36
N TRP A 67 -8.01 -2.38 -7.83
CA TRP A 67 -8.43 -3.77 -7.88
C TRP A 67 -8.07 -4.48 -9.18
N ILE A 68 -7.58 -3.78 -10.21
CA ILE A 68 -7.24 -4.38 -11.51
C ILE A 68 -6.26 -5.55 -11.37
N ILE A 69 -5.14 -5.35 -10.65
CA ILE A 69 -4.12 -6.39 -10.48
C ILE A 69 -4.64 -7.54 -9.59
N PRO A 70 -5.21 -7.30 -8.39
CA PRO A 70 -5.88 -8.33 -7.62
C PRO A 70 -6.90 -9.16 -8.41
N PHE A 71 -7.77 -8.52 -9.19
CA PHE A 71 -8.78 -9.15 -10.02
C PHE A 71 -8.18 -10.08 -11.09
N ILE A 72 -7.17 -9.61 -11.84
CA ILE A 72 -6.47 -10.44 -12.84
C ILE A 72 -5.88 -11.68 -12.16
N PHE A 73 -5.26 -11.51 -10.99
CA PHE A 73 -4.68 -12.63 -10.25
C PHE A 73 -5.75 -13.58 -9.72
N PHE A 74 -6.94 -13.10 -9.34
CA PHE A 74 -8.07 -13.96 -8.97
C PHE A 74 -8.57 -14.78 -10.16
N LYS A 75 -8.61 -14.22 -11.37
CA LYS A 75 -8.94 -14.97 -12.59
C LYS A 75 -7.92 -16.06 -12.92
N ILE A 76 -6.64 -15.82 -12.66
CA ILE A 76 -5.56 -16.78 -12.97
C ILE A 76 -5.41 -17.86 -11.88
N PHE A 77 -5.44 -17.46 -10.61
CA PHE A 77 -5.06 -18.32 -9.48
C PHE A 77 -6.20 -18.67 -8.53
N GLY A 78 -7.40 -18.11 -8.73
CA GLY A 78 -8.54 -18.25 -7.83
C GLY A 78 -8.59 -17.19 -6.71
N PRO A 79 -9.78 -16.97 -6.11
CA PRO A 79 -10.03 -15.90 -5.12
C PRO A 79 -9.55 -16.28 -3.71
N TYR A 80 -8.29 -16.70 -3.58
CA TYR A 80 -7.68 -17.04 -2.30
C TYR A 80 -6.92 -15.83 -1.75
N MET A 81 -6.85 -15.67 -0.42
CA MET A 81 -6.07 -14.60 0.21
C MET A 81 -4.59 -14.63 -0.19
N ILE A 82 -4.00 -15.82 -0.34
CA ILE A 82 -2.63 -15.98 -0.85
C ILE A 82 -2.46 -15.46 -2.28
N THR A 83 -3.53 -15.42 -3.08
CA THR A 83 -3.50 -14.82 -4.42
C THR A 83 -3.24 -13.32 -4.37
N LEU A 84 -3.69 -12.62 -3.31
CA LEU A 84 -3.34 -11.21 -3.09
C LEU A 84 -1.83 -11.04 -2.81
N VAL A 85 -1.21 -11.97 -2.08
CA VAL A 85 0.26 -11.96 -1.88
C VAL A 85 1.00 -12.17 -3.20
N LYS A 86 0.48 -13.03 -4.10
CA LYS A 86 1.03 -13.19 -5.46
C LYS A 86 0.92 -11.88 -6.28
N ALA A 87 -0.23 -11.20 -6.20
CA ALA A 87 -0.41 -9.90 -6.83
C ALA A 87 0.59 -8.86 -6.30
N GLN A 88 0.82 -8.83 -4.98
CA GLN A 88 1.80 -7.93 -4.37
C GLN A 88 3.24 -8.29 -4.76
N ALA A 89 3.59 -9.57 -4.84
CA ALA A 89 4.90 -10.00 -5.32
C ALA A 89 5.18 -9.52 -6.75
N PHE A 90 4.17 -9.57 -7.62
CA PHE A 90 4.24 -9.01 -8.97
C PHE A 90 4.44 -7.49 -8.96
N ILE A 91 3.65 -6.75 -8.16
CA ILE A 91 3.80 -5.30 -7.98
C ILE A 91 5.22 -4.97 -7.52
N ASN A 92 5.74 -5.66 -6.50
CA ASN A 92 7.10 -5.48 -5.98
C ASN A 92 8.16 -5.72 -7.06
N LEU A 93 8.01 -6.78 -7.84
CA LEU A 93 8.94 -7.15 -8.90
C LEU A 93 9.05 -6.06 -9.95
N ILE A 94 7.91 -5.62 -10.48
CA ILE A 94 7.87 -4.58 -11.52
C ILE A 94 8.29 -3.23 -10.95
N SER A 95 7.88 -2.86 -9.73
CA SER A 95 8.35 -1.66 -9.04
C SER A 95 9.88 -1.59 -8.97
N LEU A 96 10.53 -2.67 -8.52
CA LEU A 96 11.98 -2.68 -8.34
C LEU A 96 12.74 -2.65 -9.67
N PHE A 97 12.26 -3.35 -10.71
CA PHE A 97 12.83 -3.24 -12.04
C PHE A 97 12.65 -1.83 -12.64
N THR A 98 11.50 -1.23 -12.42
CA THR A 98 11.19 0.14 -12.89
C THR A 98 12.09 1.16 -12.18
N PHE A 99 12.22 1.04 -10.85
CA PHE A 99 13.13 1.85 -10.06
C PHE A 99 14.57 1.71 -10.54
N ARG A 100 15.06 0.48 -10.76
CA ARG A 100 16.37 0.23 -11.38
C ARG A 100 16.51 0.95 -12.72
N GLY A 101 15.49 0.85 -13.58
CA GLY A 101 15.45 1.53 -14.87
C GLY A 101 15.60 3.04 -14.75
N ILE A 102 14.87 3.66 -13.82
CA ILE A 102 14.96 5.10 -13.51
C ILE A 102 16.39 5.48 -13.10
N LEU A 103 16.99 4.74 -12.17
CA LEU A 103 18.37 5.00 -11.72
C LEU A 103 19.38 4.92 -12.87
N LYS A 104 19.19 3.99 -13.81
CA LYS A 104 20.04 3.88 -15.01
C LYS A 104 19.81 5.01 -16.01
N LEU A 105 18.60 5.58 -16.12
CA LEU A 105 18.35 6.78 -16.93
C LEU A 105 19.09 8.01 -16.38
N PHE A 106 19.30 8.07 -15.07
CA PHE A 106 20.14 9.09 -14.43
C PHE A 106 21.64 8.77 -14.46
N LYS A 107 22.05 7.70 -15.15
CA LYS A 107 23.45 7.27 -15.34
C LYS A 107 24.18 6.88 -14.06
N LEU A 108 23.47 6.37 -13.06
CA LEU A 108 24.11 5.85 -11.85
C LEU A 108 24.91 4.58 -12.16
N ASP A 109 26.05 4.44 -11.48
CA ASP A 109 26.90 3.24 -11.57
C ASP A 109 26.26 2.05 -10.82
N GLU A 110 26.73 0.83 -11.12
CA GLU A 110 26.09 -0.39 -10.59
C GLU A 110 26.17 -0.53 -9.07
N ALA A 111 27.20 0.01 -8.40
CA ALA A 111 27.28 -0.06 -6.94
C ALA A 111 26.22 0.85 -6.30
N THR A 112 26.11 2.08 -6.81
CA THR A 112 25.07 3.02 -6.38
C THR A 112 23.67 2.46 -6.61
N VAL A 113 23.41 1.89 -7.80
CA VAL A 113 22.11 1.27 -8.11
C VAL A 113 21.82 0.09 -7.17
N PHE A 114 22.81 -0.77 -6.90
CA PHE A 114 22.67 -1.88 -5.96
C PHE A 114 22.26 -1.39 -4.57
N PHE A 115 22.93 -0.39 -4.01
CA PHE A 115 22.60 0.14 -2.69
C PHE A 115 21.21 0.79 -2.63
N SER A 116 20.85 1.56 -3.66
CA SER A 116 19.50 2.14 -3.74
C SER A 116 18.41 1.07 -3.79
N ILE A 117 18.61 0.00 -4.57
CA ILE A 117 17.67 -1.14 -4.61
C ILE A 117 17.61 -1.82 -3.24
N LEU A 118 18.74 -2.08 -2.60
CA LEU A 118 18.77 -2.70 -1.28
C LEU A 118 17.98 -1.87 -0.25
N VAL A 119 18.17 -0.54 -0.26
CA VAL A 119 17.39 0.37 0.57
C VAL A 119 15.90 0.25 0.28
N MET A 120 15.50 0.27 -1.00
CA MET A 120 14.08 0.11 -1.38
C MET A 120 13.51 -1.23 -0.87
N CYS A 121 14.28 -2.31 -1.01
CA CYS A 121 13.90 -3.63 -0.53
C CYS A 121 13.66 -3.64 0.99
N LEU A 122 14.58 -3.07 1.77
CA LEU A 122 14.53 -3.10 3.24
C LEU A 122 13.54 -2.08 3.82
N SER A 123 13.40 -0.90 3.22
CA SER A 123 12.54 0.16 3.75
C SER A 123 11.10 0.04 3.29
N PHE A 124 10.84 -0.51 2.10
CA PHE A 124 9.54 -0.45 1.46
C PHE A 124 8.99 -1.82 1.02
N THR A 125 9.79 -2.68 0.37
CA THR A 125 9.30 -3.98 -0.11
C THR A 125 9.03 -4.96 1.03
N LEU A 126 9.96 -5.10 1.99
CA LEU A 126 9.90 -6.10 3.07
C LEU A 126 8.71 -5.92 4.02
N ILE A 127 8.16 -4.70 4.10
CA ILE A 127 7.00 -4.37 4.94
C ILE A 127 5.67 -4.42 4.18
N ASN A 128 5.70 -4.56 2.85
CA ASN A 128 4.52 -4.51 1.99
C ASN A 128 4.36 -5.81 1.20
N PHE A 129 3.88 -6.85 1.90
CA PHE A 129 3.58 -8.17 1.33
C PHE A 129 2.12 -8.38 0.95
N TRP A 130 1.27 -7.39 1.22
CA TRP A 130 -0.13 -7.40 0.82
C TRP A 130 -0.44 -6.19 -0.07
N PRO A 131 -1.32 -6.33 -1.07
CA PRO A 131 -1.79 -5.22 -1.87
C PRO A 131 -2.41 -4.15 -0.99
N TRP A 132 -1.99 -2.91 -1.23
CA TRP A 132 -2.53 -1.75 -0.58
C TRP A 132 -2.63 -0.61 -1.58
N TYR A 133 -3.66 0.22 -1.47
CA TYR A 133 -3.92 1.28 -2.45
C TYR A 133 -2.77 2.30 -2.49
N ASN A 134 -2.12 2.64 -1.36
CA ASN A 134 -0.96 3.55 -1.36
C ASN A 134 0.25 2.96 -2.10
N HIS A 135 0.46 1.65 -2.01
CA HIS A 135 1.52 1.00 -2.77
C HIS A 135 1.14 0.94 -4.25
N THR A 136 -0.09 0.57 -4.56
CA THR A 136 -0.56 0.40 -5.93
C THR A 136 -0.56 1.73 -6.71
N VAL A 137 -0.91 2.84 -6.05
CA VAL A 137 -0.81 4.17 -6.69
C VAL A 137 0.64 4.54 -6.97
N PHE A 138 1.54 4.31 -6.01
CA PHE A 138 2.97 4.55 -6.18
C PHE A 138 3.58 3.63 -7.25
N PHE A 139 3.09 2.39 -7.37
CA PHE A 139 3.49 1.46 -8.43
C PHE A 139 3.17 2.00 -9.82
N PHE A 140 1.92 2.44 -10.05
CA PHE A 140 1.52 3.02 -11.33
C PHE A 140 2.25 4.34 -11.61
N GLU A 141 2.40 5.19 -10.60
CA GLU A 141 3.21 6.40 -10.69
C GLU A 141 4.65 6.09 -11.11
N LEU A 142 5.30 5.12 -10.48
CA LEU A 142 6.70 4.79 -10.77
C LEU A 142 6.87 4.36 -12.24
N ILE A 143 5.90 3.63 -12.79
CA ILE A 143 5.89 3.28 -14.22
C ILE A 143 5.67 4.52 -15.08
N ALA A 144 4.72 5.39 -14.75
CA ALA A 144 4.50 6.64 -15.47
C ALA A 144 5.78 7.51 -15.48
N LEU A 145 6.41 7.66 -14.33
CA LEU A 145 7.67 8.36 -14.13
C LEU A 145 8.82 7.75 -14.94
N TYR A 146 8.90 6.43 -15.02
CA TYR A 146 9.88 5.76 -15.88
C TYR A 146 9.66 6.09 -17.35
N PHE A 147 8.42 6.06 -17.85
CA PHE A 147 8.13 6.35 -19.25
C PHE A 147 8.30 7.82 -19.62
N VAL A 148 7.93 8.78 -18.76
CA VAL A 148 8.24 10.20 -19.02
C VAL A 148 9.74 10.44 -19.01
N LEU A 149 10.50 9.79 -18.12
CA LEU A 149 11.96 9.89 -18.13
C LEU A 149 12.58 9.21 -19.36
N LEU A 150 12.05 8.08 -19.84
CA LEU A 150 12.46 7.48 -21.11
C LEU A 150 12.29 8.47 -22.26
N TYR A 151 11.15 9.16 -22.32
CA TYR A 151 10.91 10.19 -23.34
C TYR A 151 11.92 11.34 -23.26
N VAL A 152 12.18 11.86 -22.05
CA VAL A 152 13.02 13.05 -21.82
C VAL A 152 14.52 12.77 -21.90
N LYS A 153 14.97 11.56 -21.55
CA LYS A 153 16.40 11.20 -21.42
C LYS A 153 16.92 10.31 -22.55
N SER A 154 16.05 9.58 -23.25
CA SER A 154 16.44 8.68 -24.34
C SER A 154 15.99 9.25 -25.69
N LYS A 155 15.97 8.43 -26.74
CA LYS A 155 15.37 8.82 -28.03
C LYS A 155 13.85 9.02 -27.83
N PRO A 156 13.30 10.23 -28.00
CA PRO A 156 11.91 10.51 -27.70
C PRO A 156 11.01 9.77 -28.69
N LYS A 157 10.02 9.05 -28.16
CA LYS A 157 9.00 8.36 -28.95
C LYS A 157 7.64 8.67 -28.34
N PHE A 158 6.70 9.10 -29.17
CA PHE A 158 5.39 9.60 -28.70
C PHE A 158 4.64 8.58 -27.84
N TYR A 159 4.76 7.28 -28.16
CA TYR A 159 4.09 6.23 -27.41
C TYR A 159 4.57 6.10 -25.95
N TYR A 160 5.76 6.59 -25.60
CA TYR A 160 6.17 6.67 -24.19
C TYR A 160 5.27 7.62 -23.39
N LEU A 161 4.83 8.73 -23.99
CA LEU A 161 3.90 9.65 -23.34
C LEU A 161 2.49 9.05 -23.26
N ILE A 162 2.04 8.33 -24.30
CA ILE A 162 0.75 7.63 -24.25
C ILE A 162 0.74 6.61 -23.11
N ILE A 163 1.78 5.76 -23.03
CA ILE A 163 1.89 4.76 -21.94
C ILE A 163 2.03 5.45 -20.58
N CYS A 164 2.82 6.52 -20.49
CA CYS A 164 2.92 7.33 -19.26
C CYS A 164 1.52 7.76 -18.78
N PHE A 165 0.73 8.38 -19.67
CA PHE A 165 -0.58 8.91 -19.30
C PHE A 165 -1.65 7.84 -19.04
N PHE A 166 -1.51 6.65 -19.63
CA PHE A 166 -2.29 5.48 -19.20
C PHE A 166 -2.04 5.16 -17.72
N PHE A 167 -0.76 5.08 -17.32
CA PHE A 167 -0.39 4.81 -15.93
C PHE A 167 -0.70 5.98 -14.97
N VAL A 168 -0.65 7.24 -15.44
CA VAL A 168 -1.15 8.40 -14.67
C VAL A 168 -2.62 8.22 -14.33
N TRP A 169 -3.45 7.80 -15.30
CA TRP A 169 -4.86 7.55 -15.05
C TRP A 169 -5.11 6.34 -14.16
N LEU A 170 -4.32 5.27 -14.27
CA LEU A 170 -4.39 4.16 -13.32
C LEU A 170 -4.02 4.60 -11.90
N ALA A 171 -3.05 5.51 -11.73
CA ALA A 171 -2.72 6.10 -10.43
C ALA A 171 -3.89 6.93 -9.87
N LEU A 172 -4.49 7.83 -10.67
CA LEU A 172 -5.70 8.60 -10.30
C LEU A 172 -6.87 7.71 -9.92
N LEU A 173 -7.09 6.65 -10.71
CA LEU A 173 -8.10 5.64 -10.46
C LEU A 173 -7.67 4.63 -9.41
N THR A 174 -6.56 4.81 -8.71
CA THR A 174 -6.22 3.97 -7.54
C THR A 174 -6.42 4.79 -6.28
N LYS A 175 -5.86 6.00 -6.26
CA LYS A 175 -5.95 6.92 -5.14
C LYS A 175 -5.81 8.36 -5.65
N GLN A 176 -6.78 9.21 -5.34
CA GLN A 176 -6.95 10.52 -5.98
C GLN A 176 -5.81 11.48 -5.64
N ASP A 177 -5.40 11.55 -4.38
CA ASP A 177 -4.28 12.37 -3.91
C ASP A 177 -2.95 11.95 -4.54
N GLY A 178 -2.61 10.66 -4.47
CA GLY A 178 -1.39 10.13 -5.09
C GLY A 178 -1.38 10.28 -6.62
N GLY A 179 -2.52 10.03 -7.28
CA GLY A 179 -2.66 10.22 -8.70
C GLY A 179 -2.59 11.69 -9.14
N ALA A 180 -3.17 12.62 -8.39
CA ALA A 180 -3.05 14.05 -8.66
C ALA A 180 -1.60 14.53 -8.53
N LEU A 181 -0.88 14.05 -7.50
CA LEU A 181 0.55 14.31 -7.36
C LEU A 181 1.35 13.73 -8.53
N THR A 182 0.99 12.53 -9.01
CA THR A 182 1.58 11.93 -10.21
C THR A 182 1.39 12.82 -11.45
N VAL A 183 0.19 13.37 -11.66
CA VAL A 183 -0.10 14.33 -12.75
C VAL A 183 0.84 15.54 -12.65
N LEU A 184 0.85 16.20 -11.49
CA LEU A 184 1.69 17.38 -11.25
C LEU A 184 3.17 17.08 -11.50
N PHE A 185 3.62 15.90 -11.07
CA PHE A 185 5.01 15.49 -11.18
C PHE A 185 5.41 15.22 -12.64
N VAL A 186 4.60 14.46 -13.39
CA VAL A 186 4.83 14.20 -14.83
C VAL A 186 4.83 15.51 -15.62
N PHE A 187 3.86 16.40 -15.39
CA PHE A 187 3.81 17.69 -16.07
C PHE A 187 4.99 18.58 -15.69
N SER A 188 5.45 18.57 -14.44
CA SER A 188 6.65 19.32 -14.02
C SER A 188 7.89 18.87 -14.79
N ILE A 189 8.08 17.56 -14.96
CA ILE A 189 9.19 17.02 -15.76
C ILE A 189 9.08 17.46 -17.23
N LEU A 190 7.89 17.42 -17.82
CA LEU A 190 7.65 17.84 -19.21
C LEU A 190 7.83 19.35 -19.41
N ILE A 191 7.42 20.17 -18.44
CA ILE A 191 7.62 21.62 -18.47
C ILE A 191 9.12 21.93 -18.42
N ILE A 192 9.88 21.27 -17.54
CA ILE A 192 11.34 21.42 -17.52
C ILE A 192 11.93 20.97 -18.85
N ASP A 193 11.53 19.81 -19.38
CA ASP A 193 12.00 19.35 -20.69
C ASP A 193 11.69 20.35 -21.80
N PHE A 194 10.51 20.95 -21.80
CA PHE A 194 10.12 22.01 -22.73
C PHE A 194 11.01 23.26 -22.60
N VAL A 195 11.35 23.68 -21.37
CA VAL A 195 12.25 24.81 -21.15
C VAL A 195 13.64 24.57 -21.78
N TYR A 196 14.18 23.35 -21.66
CA TYR A 196 15.48 23.01 -22.24
C TYR A 196 15.44 22.72 -23.74
N SER A 197 14.42 21.98 -24.23
CA SER A 197 14.36 21.48 -25.60
C SER A 197 13.58 22.39 -26.56
N ARG A 198 12.75 23.30 -26.02
CA ARG A 198 11.76 24.12 -26.73
C ARG A 198 10.75 23.32 -27.56
N ASN A 199 10.62 22.02 -27.29
CA ASN A 199 9.71 21.14 -28.02
C ASN A 199 8.32 21.08 -27.38
N TRP A 200 7.40 21.92 -27.84
CA TRP A 200 6.02 21.98 -27.35
C TRP A 200 5.17 20.74 -27.69
N LYS A 201 5.58 19.93 -28.68
CA LYS A 201 4.83 18.73 -29.10
C LYS A 201 4.68 17.72 -27.96
N SER A 202 5.65 17.67 -27.05
CA SER A 202 5.61 16.83 -25.86
C SER A 202 4.39 17.14 -24.99
N LEU A 203 4.14 18.43 -24.72
CA LEU A 203 3.00 18.91 -23.94
C LEU A 203 1.68 18.68 -24.67
N LEU A 204 1.63 18.88 -25.99
CA LEU A 204 0.41 18.58 -26.76
C LEU A 204 0.06 17.09 -26.66
N ILE A 205 1.01 16.18 -26.92
CA ILE A 205 0.78 14.73 -26.83
C ILE A 205 0.36 14.33 -25.41
N ALA A 206 0.98 14.93 -24.39
CA ALA A 206 0.62 14.70 -23.00
C ALA A 206 -0.84 15.08 -22.69
N ILE A 207 -1.25 16.30 -23.06
CA ILE A 207 -2.62 16.79 -22.85
C ILE A 207 -3.63 15.94 -23.64
N SER A 208 -3.34 15.65 -24.91
CA SER A 208 -4.22 14.80 -25.74
C SER A 208 -4.36 13.39 -25.17
N SER A 209 -3.27 12.79 -24.68
CA SER A 209 -3.30 11.47 -24.04
C SER A 209 -4.09 11.50 -22.72
N PHE A 210 -3.91 12.55 -21.92
CA PHE A 210 -4.65 12.74 -20.67
C PHE A 210 -6.17 12.83 -20.94
N ILE A 211 -6.59 13.63 -21.91
CA ILE A 211 -8.01 13.75 -22.31
C ILE A 211 -8.54 12.43 -22.86
N PHE A 212 -7.79 11.75 -23.73
CA PHE A 212 -8.20 10.47 -24.29
C PHE A 212 -8.50 9.42 -23.21
N PHE A 213 -7.62 9.28 -22.21
CA PHE A 213 -7.83 8.33 -21.13
C PHE A 213 -8.93 8.75 -20.16
N TYR A 214 -9.16 10.04 -19.93
CA TYR A 214 -10.36 10.52 -19.23
C TYR A 214 -11.65 10.03 -19.91
N LEU A 215 -11.75 10.26 -21.23
CA LEU A 215 -12.93 9.91 -22.02
C LEU A 215 -13.17 8.40 -22.10
N THR A 216 -12.13 7.59 -21.99
CA THR A 216 -12.26 6.12 -22.10
C THR A 216 -12.40 5.42 -20.76
N LEU A 217 -11.77 5.94 -19.70
CA LEU A 217 -11.70 5.27 -18.39
C LEU A 217 -12.68 5.83 -17.36
N VAL A 218 -13.13 7.08 -17.50
CA VAL A 218 -14.01 7.76 -16.53
C VAL A 218 -15.41 7.98 -17.09
N LEU A 219 -15.50 8.52 -18.30
CA LEU A 219 -16.79 8.88 -18.92
C LEU A 219 -17.85 7.76 -18.87
N PRO A 220 -17.53 6.47 -19.15
CA PRO A 220 -18.54 5.40 -19.09
C PRO A 220 -19.19 5.20 -17.70
N PHE A 221 -18.51 5.64 -16.63
CA PHE A 221 -18.98 5.49 -15.26
C PHE A 221 -19.74 6.70 -14.72
N LEU A 222 -19.73 7.85 -15.41
CA LEU A 222 -20.42 9.06 -14.93
C LEU A 222 -21.94 8.87 -14.74
N GLN A 223 -22.54 7.93 -15.46
CA GLN A 223 -23.95 7.56 -15.32
C GLN A 223 -24.27 6.76 -14.04
N TYR A 224 -23.26 6.23 -13.34
CA TYR A 224 -23.42 5.32 -12.19
C TYR A 224 -23.02 5.98 -10.86
N ASP A 225 -23.48 7.21 -10.59
CA ASP A 225 -23.14 7.93 -9.36
C ASP A 225 -21.63 8.07 -9.11
N PHE A 226 -20.80 8.03 -10.17
CA PHE A 226 -19.34 8.14 -10.02
C PHE A 226 -18.96 9.40 -9.25
N GLY A 227 -19.62 10.54 -9.50
CA GLY A 227 -19.38 11.79 -8.77
C GLY A 227 -19.79 11.74 -7.29
N TYR A 228 -20.75 10.90 -6.92
CA TYR A 228 -21.10 10.66 -5.51
C TYR A 228 -20.02 9.82 -4.82
N TRP A 229 -19.56 8.75 -5.49
CA TRP A 229 -18.61 7.81 -4.91
C TRP A 229 -17.18 8.33 -4.88
N PHE A 230 -16.72 8.92 -5.98
CA PHE A 230 -15.34 9.33 -6.16
C PHE A 230 -15.04 10.57 -5.32
N ASN A 231 -14.25 10.45 -4.25
CA ASN A 231 -13.98 11.55 -3.34
C ASN A 231 -12.97 12.55 -3.92
N TYR A 232 -13.43 13.79 -4.14
CA TYR A 232 -12.65 14.98 -4.48
C TYR A 232 -12.95 16.15 -3.51
N GLY A 233 -13.43 15.84 -2.29
CA GLY A 233 -13.73 16.82 -1.24
C GLY A 233 -15.14 17.43 -1.29
N GLN A 234 -16.10 16.73 -1.90
CA GLN A 234 -17.50 17.12 -2.06
C GLN A 234 -18.43 16.37 -1.11
N SER A 235 -19.50 17.01 -0.63
CA SER A 235 -20.53 16.35 0.19
C SER A 235 -21.05 15.05 -0.47
N PRO A 236 -21.24 13.94 0.28
CA PRO A 236 -21.08 13.80 1.74
C PRO A 236 -19.63 13.56 2.19
N HIS A 237 -18.67 13.54 1.27
CA HIS A 237 -17.26 13.49 1.58
C HIS A 237 -16.74 14.87 2.02
N TYR A 238 -15.64 14.86 2.75
CA TYR A 238 -14.92 16.08 3.13
C TYR A 238 -13.49 16.04 2.60
N SER A 239 -12.91 17.22 2.39
CA SER A 239 -11.49 17.34 2.09
C SER A 239 -10.68 16.67 3.18
N ARG A 240 -9.83 15.72 2.79
CA ARG A 240 -8.88 15.05 3.70
C ARG A 240 -7.63 15.89 3.96
N VAL A 241 -7.51 17.05 3.30
CA VAL A 241 -6.41 17.97 3.50
C VAL A 241 -6.79 18.94 4.61
N SER A 242 -6.22 18.72 5.80
CA SER A 242 -6.27 19.66 6.91
C SER A 242 -4.91 20.34 7.05
N SER A 243 -4.88 21.67 6.94
CA SER A 243 -3.66 22.46 7.11
C SER A 243 -3.07 22.26 8.52
N TYR A 244 -3.92 22.12 9.53
CA TYR A 244 -3.50 21.81 10.90
C TYR A 244 -2.79 20.45 10.97
N HIS A 245 -3.38 19.39 10.44
CA HIS A 245 -2.73 18.06 10.44
C HIS A 245 -1.45 18.07 9.62
N PHE A 246 -1.44 18.76 8.48
CA PHE A 246 -0.25 18.87 7.64
C PHE A 246 0.92 19.55 8.36
N ILE A 247 0.68 20.72 8.97
CA ILE A 247 1.69 21.44 9.75
C ILE A 247 2.13 20.57 10.93
N ASN A 248 1.20 19.98 11.66
CA ASN A 248 1.51 19.17 12.83
C ASN A 248 2.36 17.93 12.46
N ASP A 249 2.01 17.18 11.42
CA ASP A 249 2.79 16.00 11.01
C ASP A 249 4.17 16.34 10.43
N ILE A 250 4.33 17.51 9.80
CA ILE A 250 5.64 17.99 9.34
C ILE A 250 6.52 18.38 10.53
N PHE A 251 6.01 19.19 11.45
CA PHE A 251 6.82 19.74 12.53
C PHE A 251 7.00 18.75 13.68
N ALA A 252 5.94 18.07 14.12
CA ALA A 252 5.95 17.17 15.27
C ALA A 252 6.44 15.75 14.94
N ARG A 253 6.46 15.34 13.66
CA ARG A 253 6.86 13.98 13.22
C ARG A 253 7.83 14.06 12.04
N SER A 254 8.01 12.95 11.33
CA SER A 254 8.64 12.93 9.99
C SER A 254 10.12 13.32 9.97
N GLU A 255 10.87 12.93 11.00
CA GLU A 255 12.29 13.25 11.20
C GLU A 255 13.13 12.83 10.00
N TRP A 256 12.87 11.62 9.49
CA TRP A 256 13.59 11.12 8.32
C TRP A 256 13.28 11.91 7.05
N LEU A 257 12.02 12.27 6.78
CA LEU A 257 11.68 13.08 5.61
C LEU A 257 12.41 14.42 5.65
N LYS A 258 12.38 15.10 6.80
CA LYS A 258 13.11 16.36 7.03
C LYS A 258 14.62 16.19 6.84
N GLY A 259 15.20 15.13 7.41
CA GLY A 259 16.63 14.84 7.27
C GLY A 259 17.07 14.61 5.82
N HIS A 260 16.28 13.84 5.05
CA HIS A 260 16.58 13.61 3.63
C HIS A 260 16.39 14.88 2.79
N LEU A 261 15.34 15.66 3.04
CA LEU A 261 15.12 16.93 2.35
C LEU A 261 16.28 17.90 2.62
N LEU A 262 16.70 18.04 3.87
CA LEU A 262 17.84 18.87 4.25
C LEU A 262 19.13 18.42 3.56
N ALA A 263 19.42 17.11 3.54
CA ALA A 263 20.60 16.58 2.86
C ALA A 263 20.59 16.88 1.35
N VAL A 264 19.44 16.70 0.68
CA VAL A 264 19.27 17.04 -0.74
C VAL A 264 19.49 18.54 -0.99
N VAL A 265 18.90 19.40 -0.16
CA VAL A 265 19.07 20.86 -0.27
C VAL A 265 20.54 21.26 -0.06
N ILE A 266 21.23 20.71 0.94
CA ILE A 266 22.66 20.97 1.18
C ILE A 266 23.49 20.58 -0.06
N ILE A 267 23.23 19.41 -0.65
CA ILE A 267 23.94 18.97 -1.87
C ILE A 267 23.73 19.95 -3.02
N ILE A 268 22.48 20.40 -3.23
CA ILE A 268 22.16 21.39 -4.26
C ILE A 268 22.87 22.71 -4.00
N SER A 269 22.84 23.21 -2.76
CA SER A 269 23.50 24.46 -2.37
C SER A 269 25.02 24.38 -2.53
N LEU A 270 25.65 23.27 -2.13
CA LEU A 270 27.09 23.05 -2.30
C LEU A 270 27.47 23.04 -3.78
N ARG A 271 26.67 22.42 -4.65
CA ARG A 271 26.91 22.44 -6.09
C ARG A 271 26.76 23.83 -6.68
N ILE A 272 25.71 24.57 -6.30
CA ILE A 272 25.49 25.96 -6.74
C ILE A 272 26.65 26.85 -6.29
N ASN A 273 27.15 26.68 -5.07
CA ASN A 273 28.29 27.44 -4.57
C ASN A 273 29.58 27.13 -5.35
N LYS A 274 29.81 25.85 -5.68
CA LYS A 274 31.01 25.41 -6.39
C LYS A 274 31.02 25.74 -7.89
N GLU A 275 29.91 25.49 -8.58
CA GLU A 275 29.82 25.60 -10.05
C GLU A 275 29.17 26.93 -10.50
N GLY A 276 28.46 27.61 -9.58
CA GLY A 276 27.61 28.76 -9.89
C GLY A 276 26.19 28.36 -10.27
N PHE A 277 25.22 29.24 -9.97
CA PHE A 277 23.79 29.00 -10.20
C PHE A 277 23.46 28.72 -11.68
N LYS A 278 23.96 29.56 -12.59
CA LYS A 278 23.71 29.41 -14.04
C LYS A 278 24.31 28.12 -14.60
N ALA A 279 25.49 27.70 -14.14
CA ALA A 279 26.12 26.47 -14.59
C ALA A 279 25.38 25.23 -14.06
N SER A 280 24.98 25.26 -12.79
CA SER A 280 24.17 24.20 -12.17
C SER A 280 22.83 24.01 -12.90
N LEU A 281 22.18 25.11 -13.30
CA LEU A 281 20.96 25.07 -14.12
C LEU A 281 21.21 24.67 -15.58
N ARG A 282 22.45 24.62 -16.09
CA ARG A 282 22.71 24.09 -17.44
C ARG A 282 22.79 22.56 -17.44
N ASP A 283 23.11 21.95 -16.30
CA ASP A 283 23.09 20.49 -16.17
C ASP A 283 21.65 19.97 -16.02
N LYS A 284 21.00 19.77 -17.18
CA LYS A 284 19.66 19.16 -17.27
C LYS A 284 19.59 17.82 -16.52
N ASN A 285 20.70 17.07 -16.45
CA ASN A 285 20.69 15.76 -15.82
C ASN A 285 20.53 15.89 -14.31
N PHE A 286 21.33 16.77 -13.70
CA PHE A 286 21.25 17.13 -12.29
C PHE A 286 19.92 17.77 -11.91
N VAL A 287 19.46 18.77 -12.65
CA VAL A 287 18.20 19.48 -12.37
C VAL A 287 17.02 18.51 -12.35
N LEU A 288 16.93 17.63 -13.36
CA LEU A 288 15.86 16.63 -13.39
C LEU A 288 15.97 15.64 -12.24
N PHE A 289 17.18 15.21 -11.83
CA PHE A 289 17.31 14.26 -10.73
C PHE A 289 17.01 14.90 -9.37
N ALA A 290 17.40 16.16 -9.18
CA ALA A 290 17.07 16.95 -8.01
C ALA A 290 15.55 17.18 -7.90
N LEU A 291 14.90 17.64 -8.99
CA LEU A 291 13.44 17.78 -9.04
C LEU A 291 12.77 16.44 -8.73
N PHE A 292 13.26 15.36 -9.34
CA PHE A 292 12.71 14.02 -9.14
C PHE A 292 12.77 13.58 -7.68
N THR A 293 13.92 13.77 -7.05
CA THR A 293 14.12 13.38 -5.64
C THR A 293 13.27 14.23 -4.70
N ILE A 294 13.23 15.55 -4.92
CA ILE A 294 12.41 16.48 -4.12
C ILE A 294 10.92 16.16 -4.30
N GLY A 295 10.46 15.91 -5.53
CA GLY A 295 9.07 15.55 -5.83
C GLY A 295 8.62 14.32 -5.05
N ILE A 296 9.42 13.25 -5.05
CA ILE A 296 9.16 12.04 -4.27
C ILE A 296 9.10 12.31 -2.76
N ILE A 297 10.02 13.11 -2.20
CA ILE A 297 10.03 13.44 -0.77
C ILE A 297 8.81 14.29 -0.37
N LEU A 298 8.48 15.30 -1.18
CA LEU A 298 7.31 16.15 -0.95
C LEU A 298 6.01 15.35 -1.05
N GLN A 299 5.91 14.46 -2.04
CA GLN A 299 4.78 13.56 -2.16
C GLN A 299 4.63 12.65 -0.94
N ALA A 300 5.71 12.02 -0.48
CA ALA A 300 5.66 11.18 0.71
C ALA A 300 5.18 11.96 1.95
N THR A 301 5.59 13.23 2.07
CA THR A 301 5.09 14.16 3.10
C THR A 301 3.58 14.38 2.98
N ILE A 302 3.07 14.66 1.78
CA ILE A 302 1.63 14.91 1.56
C ILE A 302 0.81 13.65 1.84
N ILE A 303 1.22 12.49 1.30
CA ILE A 303 0.49 11.22 1.45
C ILE A 303 0.44 10.77 2.91
N GLN A 304 1.46 11.09 3.72
CA GLN A 304 1.47 10.75 5.14
C GLN A 304 0.33 11.44 5.90
N VAL A 305 -0.08 12.62 5.48
CA VAL A 305 -1.14 13.42 6.13
C VAL A 305 -2.52 13.05 5.58
N THR A 306 -2.61 12.75 4.28
CA THR A 306 -3.89 12.46 3.61
C THR A 306 -4.34 11.00 3.72
N SER A 307 -3.50 10.12 4.29
CA SER A 307 -3.77 8.69 4.40
C SER A 307 -3.94 8.23 5.85
N PHE A 308 -5.03 7.51 6.13
CA PHE A 308 -5.25 6.80 7.41
C PHE A 308 -4.35 5.57 7.62
N SER A 309 -3.28 5.43 6.83
CA SER A 309 -2.44 4.23 6.84
C SER A 309 -1.21 4.47 7.71
N PRO A 310 -0.58 3.41 8.26
CA PRO A 310 0.64 3.55 9.03
C PRO A 310 1.71 4.35 8.26
N PRO A 311 2.49 5.22 8.90
CA PRO A 311 3.54 6.01 8.24
C PRO A 311 4.55 5.17 7.43
N THR A 312 4.65 3.88 7.76
CA THR A 312 5.52 2.92 7.09
C THR A 312 5.16 2.70 5.62
N VAL A 313 3.94 3.00 5.18
CA VAL A 313 3.50 2.79 3.79
C VAL A 313 4.15 3.75 2.78
N ASN A 314 4.84 4.81 3.23
CA ASN A 314 5.47 5.79 2.34
C ASN A 314 7.00 5.75 2.37
N LEU A 315 7.62 4.74 3.01
CA LEU A 315 9.08 4.66 3.20
C LEU A 315 9.91 4.42 1.93
N TYR A 316 9.29 4.50 0.75
CA TYR A 316 9.97 4.46 -0.54
C TYR A 316 10.88 5.68 -0.75
N PHE A 317 10.57 6.85 -0.17
CA PHE A 317 11.37 8.08 -0.37
C PHE A 317 12.85 7.92 0.03
N HIS A 318 13.14 7.03 0.98
CA HIS A 318 14.49 6.73 1.43
C HIS A 318 15.40 6.30 0.28
N SER A 319 14.92 5.44 -0.61
CA SER A 319 15.72 4.89 -1.69
C SER A 319 16.08 5.95 -2.73
N PHE A 320 15.15 6.87 -3.03
CA PHE A 320 15.39 8.00 -3.94
C PHE A 320 16.34 9.03 -3.36
N ALA A 321 16.14 9.40 -2.10
CA ALA A 321 17.04 10.34 -1.43
C ALA A 321 18.46 9.79 -1.31
N ILE A 322 18.61 8.52 -0.91
CA ILE A 322 19.92 7.85 -0.86
C ILE A 322 20.52 7.73 -2.27
N ALA A 323 19.74 7.41 -3.30
CA ALA A 323 20.22 7.40 -4.68
C ALA A 323 20.82 8.75 -5.11
N PHE A 324 20.15 9.86 -4.77
CA PHE A 324 20.62 11.20 -5.08
C PHE A 324 21.89 11.57 -4.30
N ILE A 325 21.93 11.22 -3.01
CA ILE A 325 23.12 11.43 -2.16
C ILE A 325 24.32 10.66 -2.71
N LEU A 326 24.16 9.37 -3.00
CA LEU A 326 25.22 8.54 -3.56
C LEU A 326 25.67 9.04 -4.94
N TYR A 327 24.73 9.48 -5.78
CA TYR A 327 25.04 10.11 -7.06
C TYR A 327 25.89 11.38 -6.90
N ALA A 328 25.61 12.24 -5.91
CA ALA A 328 26.43 13.41 -5.64
C ALA A 328 27.83 13.04 -5.10
N LEU A 329 27.93 11.93 -4.37
CA LEU A 329 29.17 11.44 -3.78
C LEU A 329 30.02 10.56 -4.72
N GLN A 330 29.50 10.14 -5.88
CA GLN A 330 30.15 9.17 -6.77
C GLN A 330 31.56 9.58 -7.23
N ASN A 331 31.83 10.88 -7.28
CA ASN A 331 33.15 11.42 -7.66
C ASN A 331 34.13 11.45 -6.46
N ALA A 332 33.62 11.48 -5.24
CA ALA A 332 34.41 11.53 -4.01
C ALA A 332 34.66 10.13 -3.42
N VAL A 333 33.73 9.20 -3.61
CA VAL A 333 33.76 7.86 -3.01
C VAL A 333 33.66 6.79 -4.10
N LYS A 334 34.67 5.92 -4.15
CA LYS A 334 34.68 4.75 -5.04
C LYS A 334 33.87 3.60 -4.43
N PHE A 335 32.55 3.63 -4.59
CA PHE A 335 31.65 2.60 -4.04
C PHE A 335 31.91 1.17 -4.56
N LYS A 336 32.66 1.00 -5.65
CA LYS A 336 33.08 -0.30 -6.17
C LYS A 336 34.26 -0.92 -5.43
N ASN A 337 34.98 -0.14 -4.63
CA ASN A 337 36.01 -0.68 -3.75
C ASN A 337 35.35 -1.65 -2.76
N SER A 338 35.80 -2.89 -2.72
CA SER A 338 35.20 -3.96 -1.91
C SER A 338 35.06 -3.63 -0.42
N ILE A 339 36.04 -2.93 0.18
CA ILE A 339 35.99 -2.52 1.59
C ILE A 339 34.91 -1.45 1.79
N VAL A 340 34.93 -0.40 0.96
CA VAL A 340 33.91 0.66 1.01
C VAL A 340 32.52 0.07 0.79
N PHE A 341 32.40 -0.83 -0.19
CA PHE A 341 31.16 -1.53 -0.50
C PHE A 341 30.63 -2.30 0.71
N LEU A 342 31.48 -3.10 1.35
CA LEU A 342 31.12 -3.91 2.52
C LEU A 342 30.71 -3.03 3.71
N VAL A 343 31.43 -1.93 3.95
CA VAL A 343 31.11 -0.98 5.02
C VAL A 343 29.73 -0.36 4.79
N VAL A 344 29.46 0.14 3.58
CA VAL A 344 28.14 0.70 3.22
C VAL A 344 27.05 -0.35 3.35
N LEU A 345 27.31 -1.58 2.91
CA LEU A 345 26.38 -2.71 3.02
C LEU A 345 26.00 -2.97 4.49
N ILE A 346 26.99 -3.07 5.39
CA ILE A 346 26.77 -3.30 6.82
C ILE A 346 25.94 -2.17 7.43
N PHE A 347 26.25 -0.90 7.12
CA PHE A 347 25.50 0.23 7.64
C PHE A 347 24.05 0.25 7.15
N ILE A 348 23.78 -0.12 5.90
CA ILE A 348 22.40 -0.21 5.38
C ILE A 348 21.60 -1.29 6.12
N PHE A 349 22.19 -2.48 6.32
CA PHE A 349 21.54 -3.55 7.08
C PHE A 349 21.30 -3.13 8.53
N PHE A 350 22.31 -2.54 9.18
CA PHE A 350 22.20 -2.06 10.56
C PHE A 350 21.08 -1.02 10.71
N TRP A 351 20.98 -0.07 9.78
CA TRP A 351 20.00 1.01 9.81
C TRP A 351 18.53 0.53 9.73
N LYS A 352 18.22 -0.48 8.92
CA LYS A 352 16.86 -1.07 8.79
C LYS A 352 16.76 -2.48 9.34
N SER A 353 17.40 -2.67 10.49
CA SER A 353 17.44 -3.96 11.18
C SER A 353 16.12 -4.39 11.79
N ASP A 354 15.24 -3.44 12.12
CA ASP A 354 13.98 -3.67 12.82
C ASP A 354 13.05 -4.67 12.09
N ASN A 355 12.94 -4.55 10.76
CA ASN A 355 11.99 -5.35 9.99
C ASN A 355 12.44 -6.81 9.85
N TYR A 356 13.68 -7.04 9.39
CA TYR A 356 14.15 -8.42 9.23
C TYR A 356 14.44 -9.10 10.58
N TRP A 357 14.78 -8.33 11.63
CA TRP A 357 14.97 -8.86 12.98
C TRP A 357 13.69 -9.50 13.51
N LYS A 358 12.53 -8.86 13.30
CA LYS A 358 11.22 -9.43 13.69
C LYS A 358 10.96 -10.77 13.01
N TYR A 359 11.35 -10.92 11.74
CA TYR A 359 11.21 -12.19 11.01
C TYR A 359 12.26 -13.23 11.41
N SER A 360 13.45 -12.81 11.87
CA SER A 360 14.50 -13.74 12.31
C SER A 360 14.30 -14.21 13.75
N GLN A 361 13.62 -13.46 14.61
CA GLN A 361 13.38 -13.80 16.02
C GLN A 361 12.83 -15.22 16.23
N PRO A 362 11.77 -15.69 15.52
CA PRO A 362 11.26 -17.05 15.67
C PRO A 362 12.25 -18.16 15.26
N ILE A 363 13.22 -17.84 14.41
CA ILE A 363 14.27 -18.78 13.98
C ILE A 363 15.39 -18.78 15.03
N ILE A 364 15.84 -17.59 15.44
CA ILE A 364 16.89 -17.42 16.45
C ILE A 364 16.44 -18.00 17.79
N SER A 365 15.18 -17.83 18.19
CA SER A 365 14.66 -18.37 19.46
C SER A 365 14.66 -19.90 19.50
N LYS A 366 14.60 -20.56 18.33
CA LYS A 366 14.71 -22.02 18.22
C LYS A 366 16.16 -22.51 18.25
N VAL A 367 17.07 -21.75 17.62
CA VAL A 367 18.48 -22.15 17.46
C VAL A 367 19.34 -21.73 18.64
N ALA A 368 19.06 -20.58 19.24
CA ALA A 368 19.82 -19.96 20.33
C ALA A 368 18.88 -19.30 21.35
N PRO A 369 18.06 -20.07 22.08
CA PRO A 369 17.08 -19.54 23.04
C PRO A 369 17.71 -18.68 24.12
N SER A 370 18.94 -18.99 24.54
CA SER A 370 19.69 -18.22 25.55
C SER A 370 19.96 -16.77 25.14
N LEU A 371 20.02 -16.45 23.84
CA LEU A 371 20.23 -15.09 23.35
C LEU A 371 18.97 -14.22 23.43
N LEU A 372 17.78 -14.83 23.49
CA LEU A 372 16.48 -14.16 23.45
C LEU A 372 15.65 -14.40 24.70
N THR A 373 16.23 -15.01 25.74
CA THR A 373 15.51 -15.22 27.01
C THR A 373 15.34 -13.87 27.69
N PRO A 374 14.11 -13.42 27.95
CA PRO A 374 13.90 -12.18 28.69
C PRO A 374 14.53 -12.30 30.08
N PRO A 375 15.01 -11.20 30.66
CA PRO A 375 15.55 -11.23 32.01
C PRO A 375 14.50 -11.72 33.01
N PRO A 376 14.93 -12.33 34.13
CA PRO A 376 14.04 -12.73 35.22
C PRO A 376 13.11 -11.58 35.65
N SER A 377 11.88 -11.91 36.05
CA SER A 377 10.86 -10.89 36.35
C SER A 377 11.21 -9.94 37.50
N ASP A 378 12.13 -10.36 38.36
CA ASP A 378 12.71 -9.64 39.50
C ASP A 378 13.86 -8.69 39.10
N VAL A 379 14.37 -8.77 37.86
CA VAL A 379 15.41 -7.87 37.35
C VAL A 379 14.77 -6.73 36.57
N VAL A 380 14.94 -5.49 37.02
CA VAL A 380 14.46 -4.31 36.28
C VAL A 380 15.16 -4.22 34.93
N ALA A 381 14.37 -4.27 33.88
CA ALA A 381 14.76 -4.27 32.48
C ALA A 381 13.74 -3.50 31.65
N LYS A 382 14.10 -3.20 30.40
CA LYS A 382 13.24 -2.43 29.49
C LYS A 382 11.83 -3.04 29.28
N GLY A 383 11.65 -4.34 29.53
CA GLY A 383 10.37 -5.04 29.44
C GLY A 383 9.48 -4.99 30.70
N ASN A 384 10.02 -4.64 31.87
CA ASN A 384 9.30 -4.70 33.16
C ASN A 384 9.53 -3.48 34.08
N TRP A 385 10.21 -2.42 33.59
CA TRP A 385 10.45 -1.17 34.33
C TRP A 385 9.23 -0.23 34.42
N ALA A 386 8.13 -0.51 33.71
CA ALA A 386 6.92 0.32 33.76
C ALA A 386 6.13 0.08 35.07
N ALA A 387 5.60 1.15 35.66
CA ALA A 387 4.81 1.10 36.89
C ALA A 387 3.60 0.16 36.72
N LYS A 388 3.37 -0.72 37.70
CA LYS A 388 2.25 -1.69 37.76
C LYS A 388 0.84 -1.06 37.75
N ALA A 389 0.72 0.26 37.62
CA ALA A 389 -0.54 1.00 37.68
C ALA A 389 -1.32 1.01 36.36
N ASP A 390 -0.72 0.64 35.23
CA ASP A 390 -1.49 0.32 34.02
C ASP A 390 -1.89 -1.15 34.10
N THR A 391 -3.13 -1.39 34.51
CA THR A 391 -3.85 -2.67 34.44
C THR A 391 -4.06 -3.11 32.99
N VAL A 392 -3.00 -3.21 32.20
CA VAL A 392 -3.01 -4.10 31.05
C VAL A 392 -2.92 -5.49 31.66
N VAL A 393 -4.09 -6.05 31.98
CA VAL A 393 -4.30 -7.49 32.21
C VAL A 393 -3.25 -8.23 31.40
N LYS A 394 -2.42 -9.05 32.06
CA LYS A 394 -1.47 -9.96 31.41
C LYS A 394 -2.26 -10.78 30.41
N ASN A 395 -2.37 -10.23 29.23
CA ASN A 395 -3.35 -10.66 28.27
C ASN A 395 -2.70 -11.85 27.61
N GLU A 396 -3.20 -13.05 27.90
CA GLU A 396 -2.71 -14.26 27.26
C GLU A 396 -2.65 -14.03 25.73
N PRO A 397 -1.54 -14.39 25.08
CA PRO A 397 -1.36 -14.11 23.66
C PRO A 397 -2.45 -14.82 22.85
N VAL A 398 -3.01 -14.11 21.87
CA VAL A 398 -3.98 -14.72 20.94
C VAL A 398 -3.31 -15.87 20.20
N ILE A 399 -3.92 -17.05 20.26
CA ILE A 399 -3.39 -18.25 19.62
C ILE A 399 -3.83 -18.25 18.15
N TRP A 400 -2.84 -18.19 17.25
CA TRP A 400 -3.03 -18.21 15.80
C TRP A 400 -2.87 -19.62 15.25
N ILE A 401 -3.89 -20.12 14.56
CA ILE A 401 -3.91 -21.45 13.95
C ILE A 401 -4.04 -21.37 12.44
N GLU A 402 -3.69 -22.46 11.75
CA GLU A 402 -3.90 -22.56 10.29
C GLU A 402 -5.38 -22.78 9.99
N SER A 403 -5.80 -22.34 8.81
CA SER A 403 -7.20 -22.42 8.38
C SER A 403 -7.46 -23.57 7.44
N ASP A 404 -8.57 -24.28 7.69
CA ASP A 404 -9.10 -25.33 6.80
C ASP A 404 -9.93 -24.76 5.65
N PHE A 405 -10.27 -23.46 5.69
CA PHE A 405 -11.00 -22.78 4.62
C PHE A 405 -10.07 -22.52 3.42
N LYS A 406 -10.57 -22.80 2.21
CA LYS A 406 -9.77 -22.78 0.98
C LYS A 406 -9.30 -21.37 0.62
N SER A 407 -10.16 -20.37 0.81
CA SER A 407 -9.89 -18.93 0.69
C SER A 407 -8.80 -18.45 1.63
N LEU A 408 -8.59 -19.12 2.76
CA LEU A 408 -7.59 -18.79 3.77
C LEU A 408 -6.33 -19.68 3.69
N ASN A 409 -6.10 -20.36 2.56
CA ASN A 409 -4.90 -21.18 2.39
C ASN A 409 -3.62 -20.37 2.69
N ARG A 410 -2.77 -20.92 3.57
CA ARG A 410 -1.53 -20.31 4.12
C ARG A 410 -1.73 -19.03 4.95
N ILE A 411 -2.98 -18.73 5.33
CA ILE A 411 -3.33 -17.64 6.23
C ILE A 411 -3.70 -18.23 7.59
N LYS A 412 -3.11 -17.65 8.64
CA LYS A 412 -3.42 -17.99 10.02
C LYS A 412 -4.49 -17.04 10.55
N ILE A 413 -5.42 -17.57 11.34
CA ILE A 413 -6.47 -16.80 12.02
C ILE A 413 -6.48 -17.14 13.52
N PRO A 414 -7.07 -16.29 14.38
CA PRO A 414 -7.25 -16.63 15.78
C PRO A 414 -8.11 -17.89 15.96
N LYS A 415 -7.76 -18.72 16.95
CA LYS A 415 -8.49 -19.97 17.24
C LYS A 415 -9.98 -19.72 17.48
N ASN A 416 -10.33 -18.70 18.26
CA ASN A 416 -11.73 -18.38 18.55
C ASN A 416 -12.50 -17.91 17.30
N THR A 417 -11.84 -17.18 16.39
CA THR A 417 -12.41 -16.83 15.09
C THR A 417 -12.68 -18.10 14.27
N MET A 418 -11.76 -19.08 14.25
CA MET A 418 -11.99 -20.35 13.56
C MET A 418 -13.22 -21.09 14.09
N GLU A 419 -13.37 -21.17 15.40
CA GLU A 419 -14.53 -21.79 16.05
C GLU A 419 -15.83 -21.09 15.63
N GLY A 420 -15.81 -19.75 15.58
CA GLY A 420 -16.92 -18.95 15.04
C GLY A 420 -17.24 -19.21 13.57
N LEU A 421 -16.23 -19.36 12.70
CA LEU A 421 -16.43 -19.68 11.29
C LEU A 421 -17.03 -21.07 11.09
N ILE A 422 -16.59 -22.07 11.88
CA ILE A 422 -17.15 -23.42 11.86
C ILE A 422 -18.61 -23.37 12.33
N HIS A 423 -18.91 -22.60 13.37
CA HIS A 423 -20.29 -22.40 13.83
C HIS A 423 -21.17 -21.81 12.72
N ILE A 424 -20.74 -20.72 12.07
CA ILE A 424 -21.47 -20.11 10.95
C ILE A 424 -21.73 -21.15 9.85
N LYS A 425 -20.70 -21.89 9.42
CA LYS A 425 -20.82 -22.91 8.37
C LYS A 425 -21.84 -24.00 8.70
N ASN A 426 -22.05 -24.28 9.99
CA ASN A 426 -22.97 -25.29 10.48
C ASN A 426 -24.39 -24.78 10.74
N LEU A 427 -24.65 -23.46 10.63
CA LEU A 427 -26.00 -22.92 10.81
C LEU A 427 -26.96 -23.52 9.76
N PRO A 428 -28.18 -23.93 10.16
CA PRO A 428 -29.14 -24.52 9.22
C PRO A 428 -29.45 -23.62 8.02
N VAL A 429 -29.54 -22.31 8.25
CA VAL A 429 -29.85 -21.31 7.22
C VAL A 429 -28.79 -21.24 6.11
N VAL A 430 -27.53 -21.58 6.39
CA VAL A 430 -26.44 -21.59 5.39
C VAL A 430 -26.65 -22.64 4.29
N LYS A 431 -27.47 -23.67 4.54
CA LYS A 431 -27.80 -24.71 3.55
C LYS A 431 -28.85 -24.26 2.53
N LYS A 432 -29.44 -23.07 2.70
CA LYS A 432 -30.47 -22.52 1.82
C LYS A 432 -29.89 -22.20 0.44
N GLU A 433 -30.61 -22.58 -0.62
CA GLU A 433 -30.31 -22.11 -1.96
C GLU A 433 -30.53 -20.59 -2.06
N ASN A 434 -29.59 -19.87 -2.68
CA ASN A 434 -29.60 -18.40 -2.75
C ASN A 434 -29.55 -17.71 -1.38
N LEU A 435 -28.61 -18.15 -0.53
CA LEU A 435 -28.31 -17.52 0.76
C LEU A 435 -28.04 -16.02 0.60
N LYS A 436 -28.80 -15.17 1.31
CA LYS A 436 -28.59 -13.72 1.32
C LYS A 436 -27.83 -13.29 2.57
N VAL A 437 -26.61 -12.80 2.40
CA VAL A 437 -25.76 -12.40 3.52
C VAL A 437 -25.38 -10.92 3.42
N LEU A 438 -25.66 -10.15 4.46
CA LEU A 438 -25.05 -8.83 4.65
C LEU A 438 -23.78 -9.00 5.50
N ASN A 439 -22.61 -8.83 4.89
CA ASN A 439 -21.33 -9.02 5.57
C ASN A 439 -20.63 -7.68 5.80
N MET A 440 -20.81 -7.11 7.00
CA MET A 440 -20.17 -5.89 7.48
C MET A 440 -19.08 -6.27 8.49
N SER A 441 -18.13 -7.09 8.04
CA SER A 441 -16.99 -7.53 8.83
C SER A 441 -15.76 -7.75 7.95
N ASN A 442 -14.62 -8.04 8.58
CA ASN A 442 -13.39 -8.49 7.92
C ASN A 442 -13.52 -9.91 7.32
N LEU A 443 -14.65 -10.61 7.49
CA LEU A 443 -14.88 -11.99 7.02
C LEU A 443 -15.41 -12.08 5.58
N THR A 444 -15.07 -11.14 4.70
CA THR A 444 -15.64 -11.07 3.33
C THR A 444 -15.36 -12.30 2.48
N PHE A 445 -14.29 -13.04 2.79
CA PHE A 445 -13.96 -14.32 2.15
C PHE A 445 -15.04 -15.40 2.30
N LEU A 446 -15.95 -15.26 3.27
CA LEU A 446 -17.09 -16.15 3.44
C LEU A 446 -18.01 -16.18 2.22
N ALA A 447 -18.03 -15.13 1.39
CA ALA A 447 -18.77 -15.13 0.14
C ALA A 447 -18.36 -16.30 -0.78
N TYR A 448 -17.06 -16.62 -0.80
CA TYR A 448 -16.56 -17.78 -1.54
C TYR A 448 -16.84 -19.10 -0.81
N GLU A 449 -16.62 -19.15 0.50
CA GLU A 449 -16.73 -20.39 1.29
C GLU A 449 -18.17 -20.89 1.48
N LEU A 450 -19.11 -19.96 1.59
CA LEU A 450 -20.54 -20.24 1.76
C LEU A 450 -21.30 -20.12 0.44
N ASN A 451 -20.60 -19.83 -0.67
CA ASN A 451 -21.15 -19.73 -2.02
C ASN A 451 -22.37 -18.78 -2.12
N TYR A 452 -22.26 -17.59 -1.52
CA TYR A 452 -23.25 -16.53 -1.66
C TYR A 452 -22.72 -15.38 -2.52
N GLU A 453 -23.63 -14.67 -3.17
CA GLU A 453 -23.30 -13.45 -3.89
C GLU A 453 -23.37 -12.24 -2.94
N PRO A 454 -22.30 -11.42 -2.82
CA PRO A 454 -22.36 -10.20 -2.03
C PRO A 454 -23.46 -9.24 -2.53
N PRO A 455 -24.20 -8.56 -1.63
CA PRO A 455 -25.23 -7.60 -2.01
C PRO A 455 -24.68 -6.54 -2.96
N HIS A 456 -25.41 -6.26 -4.03
CA HIS A 456 -24.98 -5.38 -5.11
C HIS A 456 -26.09 -4.40 -5.51
N GLY A 457 -25.67 -3.30 -6.15
CA GLY A 457 -26.49 -2.20 -6.63
C GLY A 457 -25.71 -0.89 -6.52
N GLN A 458 -26.15 0.12 -7.27
CA GLN A 458 -25.47 1.43 -7.35
C GLN A 458 -25.32 2.14 -5.99
N LYS A 459 -26.19 1.81 -5.02
CA LYS A 459 -26.18 2.35 -3.65
C LYS A 459 -25.43 1.47 -2.64
N PHE A 460 -25.08 0.23 -2.98
CA PHE A 460 -24.38 -0.65 -2.05
C PHE A 460 -22.89 -0.34 -2.02
N PRO A 461 -22.31 0.02 -0.86
CA PRO A 461 -20.88 0.30 -0.79
C PRO A 461 -20.07 -1.00 -0.71
N LEU A 462 -18.88 -0.99 -1.31
CA LEU A 462 -17.85 -2.02 -1.13
C LEU A 462 -17.20 -1.95 0.26
N TRP A 463 -17.14 -0.74 0.83
CA TRP A 463 -16.38 -0.46 2.04
C TRP A 463 -17.28 0.18 3.10
N PHE A 464 -17.59 -0.57 4.16
CA PHE A 464 -18.58 -0.15 5.15
C PHE A 464 -18.11 0.87 6.20
N HIS A 465 -17.00 1.59 5.94
CA HIS A 465 -16.52 2.62 6.86
C HIS A 465 -17.40 3.87 6.82
N LYS A 466 -17.89 4.27 8.00
CA LYS A 466 -18.74 5.45 8.16
C LYS A 466 -17.92 6.72 7.90
N GLY A 467 -18.45 7.58 7.04
CA GLY A 467 -17.75 8.79 6.58
C GLY A 467 -16.67 8.52 5.52
N VAL A 468 -16.51 7.27 5.07
CA VAL A 468 -15.58 6.90 3.99
C VAL A 468 -16.36 6.40 2.77
N ALA A 469 -17.21 5.38 2.93
CA ALA A 469 -18.13 4.96 1.87
C ALA A 469 -19.54 4.64 2.37
N VAL A 470 -19.79 4.74 3.68
CA VAL A 470 -21.15 4.69 4.24
C VAL A 470 -21.49 6.07 4.78
N PHE A 471 -22.57 6.63 4.27
CA PHE A 471 -23.17 7.88 4.75
C PHE A 471 -24.64 7.64 5.11
N ASP A 472 -25.37 8.68 5.48
CA ASP A 472 -26.76 8.57 5.92
C ASP A 472 -27.66 7.83 4.91
N ARG A 473 -27.40 8.05 3.61
CA ARG A 473 -28.09 7.37 2.51
C ARG A 473 -27.92 5.84 2.57
N GLU A 474 -26.71 5.35 2.78
CA GLU A 474 -26.42 3.92 2.86
C GLU A 474 -26.91 3.32 4.17
N ILE A 475 -26.84 4.07 5.28
CA ILE A 475 -27.38 3.63 6.58
C ILE A 475 -28.90 3.43 6.47
N GLU A 476 -29.63 4.40 5.92
CA GLU A 476 -31.08 4.30 5.73
C GLU A 476 -31.45 3.12 4.82
N MET A 477 -30.74 2.97 3.69
CA MET A 477 -30.93 1.85 2.77
C MET A 477 -30.72 0.49 3.47
N LEU A 478 -29.63 0.32 4.21
CA LEU A 478 -29.32 -0.93 4.91
C LEU A 478 -30.34 -1.22 6.01
N CYS A 479 -30.70 -0.23 6.83
CA CYS A 479 -31.71 -0.40 7.88
C CYS A 479 -33.09 -0.76 7.31
N ASN A 480 -33.49 -0.19 6.17
CA ASN A 480 -34.75 -0.56 5.51
C ASN A 480 -34.71 -2.01 5.01
N ALA A 481 -33.61 -2.44 4.38
CA ALA A 481 -33.43 -3.83 3.95
C ALA A 481 -33.44 -4.82 5.13
N ILE A 482 -32.84 -4.44 6.27
CA ILE A 482 -32.88 -5.21 7.51
C ILE A 482 -34.31 -5.32 8.03
N LYS A 483 -35.04 -4.21 8.18
CA LYS A 483 -36.45 -4.20 8.63
C LYS A 483 -37.36 -5.05 7.73
N ASN A 484 -37.12 -5.03 6.43
CA ASN A 484 -37.86 -5.82 5.45
C ASN A 484 -37.46 -7.31 5.43
N SER A 485 -36.56 -7.73 6.33
CA SER A 485 -36.04 -9.10 6.36
C SER A 485 -35.49 -9.53 4.98
N GLU A 486 -34.66 -8.70 4.35
CA GLU A 486 -34.07 -9.04 3.05
C GLU A 486 -32.90 -10.03 3.16
N PHE A 487 -32.25 -10.11 4.33
CA PHE A 487 -31.10 -10.98 4.57
C PHE A 487 -31.49 -12.23 5.36
N ASP A 488 -30.75 -13.30 5.15
CA ASP A 488 -30.83 -14.54 5.93
C ASP A 488 -29.84 -14.52 7.11
N ILE A 489 -28.66 -13.93 6.87
CA ILE A 489 -27.60 -13.74 7.86
C ILE A 489 -27.08 -12.30 7.76
N ILE A 490 -26.84 -11.67 8.90
CA ILE A 490 -26.09 -10.42 9.00
C ILE A 490 -24.85 -10.69 9.86
N LEU A 491 -23.68 -10.39 9.30
CA LEU A 491 -22.41 -10.39 10.03
C LEU A 491 -22.04 -8.94 10.30
N PHE A 492 -21.90 -8.56 11.55
CA PHE A 492 -21.47 -7.22 11.95
C PHE A 492 -20.23 -7.33 12.83
N GLU A 493 -19.20 -6.55 12.55
CA GLU A 493 -18.02 -6.50 13.40
C GLU A 493 -18.06 -5.28 14.33
N ASP A 494 -18.08 -5.56 15.63
CA ASP A 494 -18.04 -4.60 16.72
C ASP A 494 -16.57 -4.28 17.05
N MET A 495 -16.16 -3.03 16.82
CA MET A 495 -14.80 -2.51 17.02
C MET A 495 -14.86 -1.23 17.87
N PRO A 496 -15.12 -1.36 19.19
CA PRO A 496 -15.44 -0.21 20.06
C PRO A 496 -14.30 0.79 20.20
N ASP A 497 -13.06 0.36 19.96
CA ASP A 497 -11.88 1.22 20.06
C ASP A 497 -11.60 2.03 18.79
N VAL A 498 -12.36 1.83 17.71
CA VAL A 498 -12.17 2.50 16.43
C VAL A 498 -13.41 3.28 16.01
N ASN A 499 -13.34 4.60 16.20
CA ASN A 499 -14.42 5.49 15.81
C ASN A 499 -14.75 5.36 14.31
N ASN A 500 -16.06 5.28 14.01
CA ASN A 500 -16.62 5.30 12.65
C ASN A 500 -16.14 4.16 11.73
N PHE A 501 -15.70 3.02 12.28
CA PHE A 501 -15.26 1.89 11.46
C PHE A 501 -16.43 1.13 10.82
N PHE A 502 -17.45 0.74 11.57
CA PHE A 502 -18.74 0.29 11.04
C PHE A 502 -19.86 1.17 11.62
N PRO A 503 -20.95 1.43 10.90
CA PRO A 503 -22.06 2.25 11.39
C PRO A 503 -22.86 1.49 12.46
N TYR A 504 -22.70 1.86 13.73
CA TYR A 504 -23.45 1.26 14.84
C TYR A 504 -24.97 1.38 14.66
N GLU A 505 -25.46 2.38 13.93
CA GLU A 505 -26.88 2.49 13.58
C GLU A 505 -27.40 1.26 12.83
N VAL A 506 -26.58 0.65 11.96
CA VAL A 506 -26.96 -0.57 11.23
C VAL A 506 -26.95 -1.79 12.15
N ARG A 507 -26.05 -1.82 13.14
CA ARG A 507 -26.04 -2.85 14.19
C ARG A 507 -27.30 -2.78 15.03
N ASP A 508 -27.71 -1.59 15.44
CA ASP A 508 -28.92 -1.38 16.24
C ASP A 508 -30.17 -1.82 15.45
N CYS A 509 -30.24 -1.48 14.16
CA CYS A 509 -31.28 -2.01 13.26
C CYS A 509 -31.28 -3.55 13.20
N ALA A 510 -30.11 -4.21 13.20
CA ALA A 510 -30.01 -5.67 13.21
C ALA A 510 -30.51 -6.26 14.55
N LEU A 511 -30.13 -5.67 15.69
CA LEU A 511 -30.58 -6.08 17.02
C LEU A 511 -32.11 -6.04 17.18
N ASP A 512 -32.76 -5.01 16.62
CA ASP A 512 -34.21 -4.86 16.71
C ASP A 512 -34.96 -5.93 15.88
N ASN A 513 -34.41 -6.31 14.73
CA ASN A 513 -35.13 -7.10 13.71
C ASN A 513 -34.69 -8.57 13.59
N TYR A 514 -33.49 -8.92 14.06
CA TYR A 514 -32.89 -10.26 13.96
C TYR A 514 -32.53 -10.80 15.36
N GLU A 515 -32.25 -12.10 15.45
CA GLU A 515 -31.74 -12.73 16.68
C GLU A 515 -30.22 -12.92 16.58
N MET A 516 -29.48 -12.53 17.62
CA MET A 516 -28.04 -12.77 17.68
C MET A 516 -27.77 -14.24 18.02
N SER A 517 -27.30 -15.01 17.04
CA SER A 517 -26.99 -16.43 17.20
C SER A 517 -25.60 -16.68 17.79
N ALA A 518 -24.63 -15.80 17.54
CA ALA A 518 -23.26 -15.97 18.02
C ALA A 518 -22.48 -14.65 18.11
N LYS A 519 -21.47 -14.64 18.98
CA LYS A 519 -20.46 -13.57 19.08
C LYS A 519 -19.10 -14.20 19.33
N PHE A 520 -18.10 -13.84 18.54
CA PHE A 520 -16.73 -14.39 18.65
C PHE A 520 -15.67 -13.36 18.23
N LEU A 521 -14.40 -13.64 18.50
CA LEU A 521 -13.28 -12.74 18.24
C LEU A 521 -13.10 -12.43 16.75
N SER A 522 -12.82 -11.16 16.43
CA SER A 522 -12.49 -10.73 15.07
C SER A 522 -11.23 -11.44 14.50
N PRO A 523 -11.16 -11.68 13.17
CA PRO A 523 -9.95 -12.19 12.51
C PRO A 523 -8.72 -11.27 12.66
N THR A 524 -8.89 -10.01 13.10
CA THR A 524 -7.79 -9.06 13.34
C THR A 524 -6.91 -9.49 14.53
N GLY A 525 -7.45 -10.25 15.47
CA GLY A 525 -6.78 -10.68 16.70
C GLY A 525 -6.72 -9.60 17.79
N TYR A 526 -7.41 -8.47 17.63
CA TYR A 526 -7.61 -7.50 18.72
C TYR A 526 -8.67 -8.04 19.68
N LYS A 527 -8.38 -8.04 20.99
CA LYS A 527 -9.23 -8.68 22.01
C LYS A 527 -10.56 -7.99 22.23
N THR A 528 -10.65 -6.71 21.91
CA THR A 528 -11.85 -5.88 22.03
C THR A 528 -12.76 -5.99 20.80
N ASP A 529 -12.22 -6.46 19.68
CA ASP A 529 -12.96 -6.60 18.43
C ASP A 529 -13.68 -7.94 18.35
N SER A 530 -14.94 -7.92 17.92
CA SER A 530 -15.75 -9.14 17.83
C SER A 530 -16.69 -9.14 16.63
N VAL A 531 -16.96 -10.30 16.08
CA VAL A 531 -17.97 -10.51 15.04
C VAL A 531 -19.22 -11.05 15.68
N GLU A 532 -20.32 -10.36 15.42
CA GLU A 532 -21.69 -10.71 15.81
C GLU A 532 -22.41 -11.31 14.61
N VAL A 533 -23.12 -12.41 14.85
CA VAL A 533 -23.89 -13.14 13.84
C VAL A 533 -25.36 -13.04 14.17
N TYR A 534 -26.12 -12.43 13.27
CA TYR A 534 -27.55 -12.28 13.39
C TYR A 534 -28.27 -13.15 12.36
N ILE A 535 -29.30 -13.86 12.80
CA ILE A 535 -30.16 -14.70 11.96
C ILE A 535 -31.60 -14.21 12.04
N ARG A 536 -32.37 -14.46 10.98
CA ARG A 536 -33.78 -14.07 10.96
C ARG A 536 -34.55 -14.77 12.09
N LYS A 537 -35.38 -14.00 12.81
CA LYS A 537 -36.30 -14.50 13.85
C LYS A 537 -37.31 -15.49 13.29
#